data_AF-A0A9P7URC1-F1
#
_entry.id   AF-A0A9P7URC1-F1
#
_cell.length_a   1.000
_cell.length_b   1.000
_cell.length_c   1.000
_cell.angle_alpha   90.00
_cell.angle_beta   90.00
_cell.angle_gamma   90.00
#
_symmetry.space_group_name_H-M   'P 1'
#
loop_
_entity.id
_entity.type
_entity.pdbx_description
1 polymer ?
#
loop_
_entity_poly.entity_id
_entity_poly.type
_entity_poly.pdbx_seq_one_letter_code
_entity_poly.pdbx_strand_id
1 'polypeptide(L)'
;MEQPILSFSAEDIRDEKVKVLRAIPPVEQKDTLLRQCVSANGKPGYLDDDTVPQNSVCPTYAATALWINNPSIGRSSIHSQGRESSQRGEG
;
A
#
# COMPACT_ATOMS: atom_id res chain seq x y z
N MET A 1 3.00 7.93 -14.55
CA MET A 1 4.30 8.46 -15.00
C MET A 1 4.09 8.96 -16.41
N GLU A 2 4.63 10.13 -16.73
CA GLU A 2 4.63 10.62 -18.10
C GLU A 2 5.63 9.81 -18.94
N GLN A 3 5.45 9.82 -20.26
CA GLN A 3 6.43 9.22 -21.16
C GLN A 3 7.75 10.02 -21.06
N PRO A 4 8.93 9.35 -20.99
CA PRO A 4 10.20 10.05 -20.98
C PRO A 4 10.34 10.94 -22.21
N ILE A 5 10.50 12.24 -21.98
CA ILE A 5 10.54 13.26 -23.05
C ILE A 5 11.89 13.32 -23.78
N LEU A 6 12.97 12.82 -23.17
CA LEU A 6 14.34 12.96 -23.68
C LEU A 6 14.91 11.66 -24.25
N SER A 7 14.79 10.53 -23.53
CA SER A 7 15.20 9.20 -24.01
C SER A 7 14.65 8.06 -23.14
N PHE A 8 14.88 6.79 -23.56
CA PHE A 8 14.59 5.58 -22.76
C PHE A 8 15.82 5.08 -21.96
N SER A 9 16.77 5.96 -21.67
CA SER A 9 17.89 5.61 -20.78
C SER A 9 17.37 5.25 -19.37
N ALA A 10 18.15 4.44 -18.65
CA ALA A 10 17.78 4.05 -17.29
C ALA A 10 17.60 5.26 -16.36
N GLU A 11 18.38 6.33 -16.56
CA GLU A 11 18.29 7.53 -15.73
C GLU A 11 17.06 8.38 -16.08
N ASP A 12 16.75 8.56 -17.36
CA ASP A 12 15.54 9.30 -17.74
C ASP A 12 14.27 8.62 -17.21
N ILE A 13 14.22 7.28 -17.20
CA ILE A 13 13.11 6.52 -16.61
C ILE A 13 13.05 6.72 -15.09
N ARG A 14 14.19 6.74 -14.39
CA ARG A 14 14.23 6.98 -12.94
C ARG A 14 13.81 8.41 -12.60
N ASP A 15 14.23 9.38 -13.39
CA ASP A 15 13.85 10.78 -13.22
C ASP A 15 12.33 10.97 -13.35
N GLU A 16 11.69 10.32 -14.34
CA GLU A 16 10.22 10.35 -14.46
C GLU A 16 9.51 9.66 -13.29
N LYS A 17 10.07 8.59 -12.73
CA LYS A 17 9.55 7.96 -11.50
C LYS A 17 9.68 8.91 -10.30
N VAL A 18 10.82 9.60 -10.16
CA VAL A 18 11.05 10.57 -9.09
C VAL A 18 10.07 11.75 -9.20
N LYS A 19 9.78 12.24 -10.41
CA LYS A 19 8.76 13.29 -10.62
C LYS A 19 7.39 12.85 -10.11
N VAL A 20 6.97 11.61 -10.39
CA VAL A 20 5.70 11.07 -9.86
C VAL A 20 5.72 10.99 -8.34
N LEU A 21 6.80 10.46 -7.74
CA LEU A 21 6.90 10.36 -6.28
C LEU A 21 6.86 11.72 -5.59
N ARG A 22 7.48 12.75 -6.19
CA ARG A 22 7.41 14.14 -5.68
C ARG A 22 6.02 14.76 -5.77
N ALA A 23 5.15 14.26 -6.65
CA ALA A 23 3.78 14.71 -6.81
C ALA A 23 2.79 14.02 -5.85
N ILE A 24 3.23 13.02 -5.08
CA ILE A 24 2.39 12.35 -4.08
C ILE A 24 2.47 13.16 -2.77
N PRO A 25 1.36 13.70 -2.25
CA PRO A 25 1.36 14.35 -0.94
C PRO A 25 1.62 13.31 0.17
N PRO A 26 2.03 13.75 1.38
CA PRO A 26 2.22 12.83 2.51
C PRO A 26 0.97 11.98 2.75
N VAL A 27 1.18 10.68 3.01
CA VAL A 27 0.09 9.75 3.32
C VAL A 27 -0.50 10.08 4.68
N GLU A 28 -1.83 10.15 4.76
CA GLU A 28 -2.57 10.35 6.00
C GLU A 28 -3.14 9.03 6.54
N GLN A 29 -3.31 8.94 7.86
CA GLN A 29 -3.92 7.76 8.51
C GLN A 29 -5.35 7.49 8.02
N LYS A 30 -6.13 8.54 7.74
CA LYS A 30 -7.51 8.40 7.24
C LYS A 30 -7.59 7.68 5.89
N ASP A 31 -6.51 7.74 5.11
CA ASP A 31 -6.38 7.14 3.79
C ASP A 31 -5.69 5.76 3.85
N THR A 32 -5.37 5.26 5.05
CA THR A 32 -4.61 4.03 5.26
C THR A 32 -5.29 3.09 6.23
N LEU A 33 -5.61 1.88 5.78
CA LEU A 33 -6.04 0.77 6.60
C LEU A 33 -4.83 -0.09 6.97
N LEU A 34 -4.56 -0.26 8.26
CA LEU A 34 -3.56 -1.19 8.78
C LEU A 34 -4.24 -2.36 9.49
N ARG A 35 -3.73 -3.57 9.27
CA ARG A 35 -4.20 -4.79 9.94
C ARG A 35 -3.02 -5.67 10.34
N GLN A 36 -3.24 -6.50 11.35
CA GLN A 36 -2.31 -7.53 11.78
C GLN A 36 -3.00 -8.90 11.67
N CYS A 37 -2.27 -9.90 11.17
CA CYS A 37 -2.77 -11.24 10.98
C CYS A 37 -2.97 -11.93 12.33
N VAL A 38 -4.16 -12.49 12.54
CA VAL A 38 -4.52 -13.30 13.70
C VAL A 38 -4.63 -14.77 13.30
N SER A 39 -4.55 -15.67 14.27
CA SER A 39 -4.73 -17.10 14.01
C SER A 39 -6.13 -17.38 13.46
N ALA A 40 -6.19 -18.17 12.39
CA ALA A 40 -7.43 -18.52 11.70
C ALA A 40 -7.26 -19.83 10.93
N ASN A 41 -8.32 -20.65 10.88
CA ASN A 41 -8.35 -21.89 10.09
C ASN A 41 -7.16 -22.84 10.35
N GLY A 42 -6.75 -22.96 11.63
CA GLY A 42 -5.62 -23.80 12.03
C GLY A 42 -4.24 -23.26 11.65
N LYS A 43 -4.14 -22.01 11.17
CA LYS A 43 -2.87 -21.33 10.90
C LYS A 43 -2.54 -20.36 12.04
N PRO A 44 -1.26 -20.27 12.45
CA PRO A 44 -0.82 -19.35 13.49
C PRO A 44 -0.96 -17.89 13.03
N GLY A 45 -1.22 -17.00 13.98
CA GLY A 45 -1.19 -15.55 13.82
C GLY A 45 0.23 -15.00 13.96
N TYR A 46 0.39 -13.69 13.70
CA TYR A 46 1.70 -13.04 13.77
C TYR A 46 2.32 -13.04 15.18
N LEU A 47 1.49 -12.94 16.21
CA LEU A 47 1.92 -12.95 17.62
C LEU A 47 2.14 -14.37 18.18
N ASP A 48 1.89 -15.41 17.39
CA ASP A 48 2.19 -16.81 17.77
C ASP A 48 3.63 -17.22 17.40
N ASP A 49 4.39 -16.33 16.74
CA ASP A 49 5.82 -16.49 16.49
C ASP A 49 6.62 -16.01 17.70
N ASP A 50 7.36 -16.91 18.34
CA ASP A 50 8.14 -16.63 19.56
C ASP A 50 9.24 -15.58 19.36
N THR A 51 9.62 -15.26 18.11
CA THR A 51 10.56 -14.18 17.80
C THR A 51 9.91 -12.78 17.81
N VAL A 52 8.58 -12.71 17.88
CA VAL A 52 7.81 -11.48 17.89
C VAL A 52 7.42 -11.09 19.32
N PRO A 53 7.66 -9.84 19.75
CA PRO A 53 7.19 -9.37 21.04
C PRO A 53 5.66 -9.47 21.16
N GLN A 54 5.14 -10.00 22.27
CA GLN A 54 3.70 -10.26 22.45
C GLN A 54 2.82 -8.99 22.35
N ASN A 55 3.41 -7.81 22.59
CA ASN A 55 2.74 -6.52 22.47
C ASN A 55 3.06 -5.79 21.14
N SER A 56 3.58 -6.50 20.14
CA SER A 56 3.93 -5.92 18.84
C SER A 56 2.70 -5.39 18.11
N VAL A 57 2.74 -4.12 17.75
CA VAL A 57 1.72 -3.44 16.93
C VAL A 57 2.07 -3.41 15.44
N CYS A 58 3.02 -4.26 15.01
CA CYS A 58 3.48 -4.30 13.62
C CYS A 58 2.33 -4.73 12.69
N PRO A 59 1.94 -3.90 11.70
CA PRO A 59 0.92 -4.29 10.72
C PRO A 59 1.50 -5.29 9.73
N THR A 60 0.78 -6.38 9.47
CA THR A 60 1.13 -7.39 8.46
C THR A 60 0.35 -7.19 7.16
N TYR A 61 -0.55 -6.20 7.12
CA TYR A 61 -1.29 -5.80 5.94
C TYR A 61 -1.55 -4.29 5.97
N ALA A 62 -1.44 -3.66 4.81
CA ALA A 62 -1.76 -2.26 4.61
C ALA A 62 -2.50 -2.07 3.27
N ALA A 63 -3.54 -1.23 3.28
CA ALA A 63 -4.15 -0.69 2.07
C ALA A 63 -4.18 0.83 2.19
N THR A 64 -3.62 1.53 1.21
CA THR A 64 -3.46 2.99 1.24
C THR A 64 -3.94 3.61 -0.06
N ALA A 65 -4.78 4.63 0.02
CA ALA A 65 -5.11 5.48 -1.12
C ALA A 65 -3.99 6.51 -1.33
N LEU A 66 -3.41 6.51 -2.53
CA LEU A 66 -2.43 7.52 -2.94
C LEU A 66 -3.04 8.47 -3.95
N TRP A 67 -2.77 9.76 -3.74
CA TRP A 67 -3.19 10.84 -4.62
C TRP A 67 -1.97 11.35 -5.38
N ILE A 68 -2.09 11.58 -6.68
CA ILE A 68 -1.00 12.14 -7.49
C ILE A 68 -1.44 13.54 -7.92
N ASN A 69 -0.78 14.57 -7.38
CA ASN A 69 -1.05 15.96 -7.70
C ASN A 69 -0.18 16.40 -8.89
N ASN A 70 -0.55 15.95 -10.09
CA ASN A 70 0.09 16.39 -11.33
C ASN A 70 -0.97 17.03 -12.25
N PRO A 71 -0.76 18.25 -12.79
CA PRO A 71 -1.69 18.86 -13.74
C PRO A 71 -2.01 17.98 -14.97
N SER A 72 -1.09 17.12 -15.41
CA SER A 72 -1.30 16.21 -16.56
C SER A 72 -2.00 14.89 -16.20
N ILE A 73 -1.93 14.48 -14.94
CA ILE A 73 -2.58 13.27 -14.41
C ILE A 73 -3.71 13.78 -13.52
N GLY A 74 -4.89 14.02 -14.11
CA GLY A 74 -6.07 14.44 -13.36
C GLY A 74 -6.30 13.55 -12.14
N ARG A 75 -6.88 14.10 -11.06
CA ARG A 75 -7.15 13.39 -9.79
C ARG A 75 -7.80 12.03 -10.05
N SER A 76 -6.99 10.97 -10.07
CA SER A 76 -7.45 9.60 -10.26
C SER A 76 -6.84 8.77 -9.14
N SER A 77 -7.69 8.25 -8.27
CA SER A 77 -7.31 7.45 -7.11
C SER A 77 -6.99 6.03 -7.55
N ILE A 78 -5.72 5.64 -7.45
CA ILE A 78 -5.27 4.27 -7.64
C ILE A 78 -5.74 3.42 -6.45
N HIS A 79 -6.85 2.69 -6.63
CA HIS A 79 -7.36 1.76 -5.63
C HIS A 79 -6.65 0.41 -5.77
N SER A 80 -5.84 0.03 -4.79
CA SER A 80 -5.42 -1.37 -4.63
C SER A 80 -6.59 -2.14 -4.03
N GLN A 81 -7.37 -2.82 -4.87
CA GLN A 81 -8.41 -3.76 -4.45
C GLN A 81 -7.77 -4.94 -3.70
N GLY A 82 -7.68 -4.83 -2.38
CA GLY A 82 -7.47 -5.98 -1.51
C GLY A 82 -8.73 -6.82 -1.51
N ARG A 83 -8.67 -8.03 -2.09
CA ARG A 83 -9.79 -8.98 -2.03
C ARG A 83 -10.04 -9.38 -0.58
N GLU A 84 -11.04 -8.77 0.02
CA GLU A 84 -11.56 -9.15 1.33
C GLU A 84 -12.47 -10.37 1.14
N SER A 85 -11.93 -11.58 1.32
CA SER A 85 -12.74 -12.79 1.45
C SER A 85 -13.32 -12.84 2.86
N SER A 86 -14.40 -12.09 3.06
CA SER A 86 -15.30 -12.21 4.21
C SER A 86 -16.17 -13.44 4.03
N GLN A 87 -15.97 -14.45 4.87
CA GLN A 87 -17.02 -15.40 5.21
C GLN A 87 -17.17 -15.41 6.74
N ARG A 88 -18.15 -14.63 7.22
CA ARG A 88 -18.89 -14.91 8.47
C ARG A 88 -20.15 -15.69 8.11
N GLY A 89 -20.51 -16.62 8.99
CA GLY A 89 -21.75 -17.42 8.98
C GLY A 89 -21.48 -18.72 9.73
N GLU A 90 -21.49 -18.72 11.06
CA GLU A 90 -22.67 -19.02 11.91
C GLU A 90 -23.02 -20.51 11.94
N GLY A 91 -22.94 -21.14 13.12
CA GLY A 91 -23.36 -22.52 13.38
C GLY A 91 -22.34 -23.33 14.15
#